data_AF-A0A7T5RD37-F1
#
_entry.id   AF-A0A7T5RD37-F1
#
_cell.length_a   1.000
_cell.length_b   1.000
_cell.length_c   1.000
_cell.angle_alpha   90.00
_cell.angle_beta   90.00
_cell.angle_gamma   90.00
#
_symmetry.space_group_name_H-M   'P 1'
#
loop_
_entity.id
_entity.type
_entity.pdbx_description
1 polymer ?
#
loop_
_entity_poly.entity_id
_entity_poly.type
_entity_poly.pdbx_seq_one_letter_code
_entity_poly.pdbx_strand_id
1 'polypeptide(L)'
;MVNPLIIILILSLIIIPVYFKTTRFNGFWGILMFVFGFGALFLRLSILKDYPFLGGYNKETIFPSFLLISGPAIVFLFFGISAKNFRKRIRRLRRLILPYILFGGLQQIFFLWVFTDTIYYLFQNINFVFLASFLFFMIFHLTGWSSIKRFWILLAVFGVINNWIYLIWGNILPQMLIHGLVGSVLFTEFTNHDEIKDRLG
;
A
#
# COMPACT_ATOMS: atom_id res chain seq x y z
N MET A 1 22.54 23.00 2.68
CA MET A 1 21.07 22.89 2.52
C MET A 1 20.71 21.41 2.47
N VAL A 2 19.69 20.96 3.20
CA VAL A 2 19.25 19.55 3.17
C VAL A 2 18.47 19.31 1.87
N ASN A 3 18.77 18.23 1.14
CA ASN A 3 18.03 17.88 -0.06
C ASN A 3 16.57 17.52 0.33
N PRO A 4 15.55 18.19 -0.23
CA PRO A 4 14.16 17.95 0.14
C PRO A 4 13.66 16.52 -0.12
N LEU A 5 14.24 15.80 -1.08
CA LEU A 5 13.98 14.38 -1.30
C LEU A 5 14.38 13.52 -0.08
N ILE A 6 15.47 13.88 0.60
CA ILE A 6 15.91 13.19 1.82
C ILE A 6 14.89 13.40 2.94
N ILE A 7 14.28 14.58 3.02
CA ILE A 7 13.23 14.87 4.01
C ILE A 7 11.99 14.01 3.74
N ILE A 8 11.53 13.95 2.48
CA ILE A 8 10.41 13.08 2.09
C ILE A 8 10.71 11.63 2.45
N LEU A 9 11.92 11.14 2.14
CA LEU A 9 12.34 9.78 2.46
C LEU A 9 12.31 9.50 3.97
N ILE A 10 12.83 10.42 4.80
CA ILE A 10 12.80 10.28 6.26
C ILE A 10 11.36 10.21 6.77
N LEU A 11 10.49 11.11 6.31
CA LEU A 11 9.07 11.10 6.69
C LEU A 11 8.39 9.79 6.25
N SER A 12 8.75 9.28 5.06
CA SER A 12 8.24 8.01 4.56
C SER A 12 8.64 6.82 5.43
N LEU A 13 9.88 6.81 5.94
CA LEU A 13 10.36 5.75 6.84
C LEU A 13 9.75 5.86 8.24
N ILE A 14 9.55 7.07 8.76
CA ILE A 14 8.92 7.31 10.08
C ILE A 14 7.46 6.82 10.12
N ILE A 15 6.76 6.81 8.98
CA ILE A 15 5.37 6.33 8.96
C ILE A 15 5.27 4.86 9.38
N ILE A 16 6.29 4.03 9.10
CA ILE A 16 6.23 2.59 9.39
C ILE A 16 6.01 2.35 10.89
N PRO A 17 6.88 2.82 11.81
CA PRO A 17 6.67 2.61 13.23
C PRO A 17 5.41 3.31 13.76
N VAL A 18 5.00 4.45 13.18
CA VAL A 18 3.80 5.18 13.59
C VAL A 18 2.52 4.40 13.22
N TYR A 19 2.47 3.81 12.03
CA TYR A 19 1.38 2.95 11.58
C TYR A 19 1.16 1.77 12.53
N PHE A 20 2.22 1.08 12.93
CA PHE A 20 2.12 -0.06 13.85
C PHE A 20 1.73 0.33 15.29
N LYS A 21 2.01 1.56 15.71
CA LYS A 21 1.56 2.09 17.01
C LYS A 21 0.12 2.63 16.96
N THR A 22 -0.47 2.77 15.77
CA THR A 22 -1.80 3.36 15.60
C THR A 22 -2.88 2.33 15.90
N THR A 23 -3.45 2.43 17.11
CA THR A 23 -4.62 1.64 17.54
C THR A 23 -5.94 2.35 17.26
N ARG A 24 -5.95 3.70 17.21
CA ARG A 24 -7.10 4.55 16.82
C ARG A 24 -6.65 5.72 15.95
N PHE A 25 -7.39 6.05 14.90
CA PHE A 25 -7.05 7.14 13.98
C PHE A 25 -7.25 8.54 14.59
N ASN A 26 -8.15 8.68 15.56
CA ASN A 26 -8.35 9.91 16.33
C ASN A 26 -7.41 10.04 17.55
N GLY A 27 -6.60 9.02 17.83
CA GLY A 27 -5.59 9.05 18.90
C GLY A 27 -4.29 9.71 18.45
N PHE A 28 -3.40 9.99 19.40
CA PHE A 28 -2.10 10.62 19.15
C PHE A 28 -1.31 9.99 17.98
N TRP A 29 -1.18 8.67 17.96
CA TRP A 29 -0.48 7.95 16.89
C TRP A 29 -1.19 8.03 15.53
N GLY A 30 -2.52 8.05 15.52
CA GLY A 30 -3.31 8.25 14.31
C GLY A 30 -3.15 9.65 13.72
N ILE A 31 -3.17 10.67 14.57
CA ILE A 31 -2.88 12.05 14.17
C ILE A 31 -1.47 12.16 13.60
N LEU A 32 -0.47 11.58 14.26
CA LEU A 32 0.90 11.54 13.73
C LEU A 32 1.00 10.83 12.38
N MET A 33 0.26 9.73 12.20
CA MET A 33 0.23 9.01 10.92
C MET A 33 -0.29 9.92 9.80
N PHE A 34 -1.36 10.69 10.07
CA PHE A 34 -1.87 11.67 9.12
C PHE A 34 -0.89 12.81 8.87
N VAL A 35 -0.29 13.38 9.92
CA VAL A 35 0.68 14.48 9.78
C VAL A 35 1.88 14.06 8.95
N PHE A 36 2.47 12.89 9.22
CA PHE A 36 3.62 12.41 8.44
C PHE A 36 3.23 11.94 7.04
N GLY A 37 2.10 11.23 6.90
CA GLY A 37 1.60 10.75 5.61
C GLY A 37 1.25 11.87 4.65
N PHE A 38 0.38 12.79 5.10
CA PHE A 38 0.02 13.96 4.31
C PHE A 38 1.18 14.95 4.20
N GLY A 39 2.01 15.10 5.23
CA GLY A 39 3.21 15.93 5.17
C GLY A 39 4.17 15.48 4.07
N ALA A 40 4.49 14.18 4.00
CA ALA A 40 5.32 13.61 2.94
C ALA A 40 4.67 13.76 1.56
N LEU A 41 3.35 13.54 1.45
CA LEU A 41 2.60 13.72 0.21
C LEU A 41 2.61 15.18 -0.26
N PHE A 42 2.34 16.15 0.60
CA PHE A 42 2.34 17.57 0.26
C PHE A 42 3.75 18.09 -0.05
N LEU A 43 4.78 17.62 0.67
CA LEU A 43 6.16 17.91 0.34
C LEU A 43 6.51 17.35 -1.04
N ARG A 44 6.11 16.11 -1.35
CA ARG A 44 6.26 15.54 -2.69
C ARG A 44 5.54 16.41 -3.73
N LEU A 45 4.28 16.76 -3.52
CA LEU A 45 3.51 17.55 -4.49
C LEU A 45 4.07 18.96 -4.70
N SER A 46 4.67 19.57 -3.68
CA SER A 46 5.24 20.92 -3.77
C SER A 46 6.66 20.94 -4.36
N ILE A 47 7.51 20.00 -3.95
CA ILE A 47 8.93 19.92 -4.35
C ILE A 47 9.09 19.20 -5.69
N LEU A 48 8.30 18.15 -5.90
CA LEU A 48 8.35 17.30 -7.10
C LEU A 48 7.22 17.61 -8.08
N LYS A 49 6.70 18.84 -8.07
CA LYS A 49 5.70 19.28 -9.06
C LYS A 49 6.24 19.19 -10.50
N ASP A 50 7.56 19.37 -10.66
CA ASP A 50 8.25 19.37 -11.95
C ASP A 50 8.86 18.00 -12.29
N TYR A 51 8.81 17.04 -11.36
CA TYR A 51 9.29 15.68 -11.58
C TYR A 51 8.10 14.80 -11.97
N PRO A 52 8.08 14.24 -13.19
CA PRO A 52 6.95 13.46 -13.68
C PRO A 52 6.72 12.25 -12.77
N PHE A 53 5.50 11.74 -12.77
CA PHE A 53 5.23 10.49 -12.09
C PHE A 53 5.99 9.37 -12.80
N LEU A 54 6.78 8.59 -12.07
CA LEU A 54 7.59 7.54 -12.69
C LEU A 54 6.70 6.44 -13.25
N GLY A 55 5.66 6.10 -12.50
CA GLY A 55 4.55 5.27 -12.96
C GLY A 55 3.60 6.00 -13.91
N GLY A 56 4.10 6.93 -14.73
CA GLY A 56 3.33 7.82 -15.61
C GLY A 56 2.20 7.08 -16.32
N TYR A 57 1.00 7.66 -16.33
CA TYR A 57 -0.22 6.98 -16.78
C TYR A 57 -0.09 6.42 -18.20
N ASN A 58 0.07 5.09 -18.30
CA ASN A 58 0.04 4.38 -19.57
C ASN A 58 -1.27 3.61 -19.70
N LYS A 59 -2.19 4.17 -20.49
CA LYS A 59 -3.52 3.58 -20.74
C LYS A 59 -3.47 2.15 -21.30
N GLU A 60 -2.45 1.82 -22.08
CA GLU A 60 -2.35 0.55 -22.82
C GLU A 60 -2.03 -0.61 -21.88
N THR A 61 -1.30 -0.33 -20.80
CA THR A 61 -0.89 -1.34 -19.82
C THR A 61 -1.87 -1.47 -18.66
N ILE A 62 -2.94 -0.66 -18.57
CA ILE A 62 -3.94 -0.76 -17.48
C ILE A 62 -4.56 -2.15 -17.41
N PHE A 63 -5.11 -2.64 -18.52
CA PHE A 63 -5.78 -3.94 -18.56
C PHE A 63 -4.81 -5.12 -18.31
N PRO A 64 -3.63 -5.19 -18.96
CA PRO A 64 -2.59 -6.16 -18.60
C PRO A 64 -2.18 -6.10 -17.13
N SER A 65 -2.05 -4.91 -16.55
CA SER A 65 -1.71 -4.72 -15.14
C SER A 65 -2.77 -5.35 -14.23
N PHE A 66 -4.06 -5.14 -14.52
CA PHE A 66 -5.16 -5.77 -13.80
C PHE A 66 -5.10 -7.29 -13.87
N LEU A 67 -4.86 -7.86 -15.05
CA LEU A 67 -4.73 -9.31 -15.20
C LEU A 67 -3.54 -9.86 -14.39
N LEU A 68 -2.38 -9.20 -14.48
CA LEU A 68 -1.16 -9.68 -13.82
C LEU A 68 -1.28 -9.63 -12.30
N ILE A 69 -1.82 -8.53 -11.74
CA ILE A 69 -1.94 -8.37 -10.29
C ILE A 69 -3.14 -9.13 -9.70
N SER A 70 -4.17 -9.43 -10.51
CA SER A 70 -5.33 -10.19 -10.06
C SER A 70 -5.02 -11.67 -9.83
N GLY A 71 -4.06 -12.26 -10.54
CA GLY A 71 -3.66 -13.67 -10.33
C GLY A 71 -3.25 -13.97 -8.88
N PRO A 72 -2.20 -13.32 -8.34
CA PRO A 72 -1.81 -13.46 -6.93
C PRO A 72 -2.93 -13.07 -5.96
N ALA A 73 -3.72 -12.04 -6.28
CA ALA A 73 -4.85 -11.62 -5.47
C ALA A 73 -5.91 -12.74 -5.36
N ILE A 74 -6.28 -13.37 -6.46
CA ILE A 74 -7.22 -14.50 -6.50
C ILE A 74 -6.68 -15.66 -5.66
N VAL A 75 -5.40 -15.99 -5.79
CA VAL A 75 -4.75 -17.03 -4.97
C VAL A 75 -4.83 -16.67 -3.48
N PHE A 76 -4.54 -15.42 -3.11
CA PHE A 76 -4.71 -14.91 -1.75
C PHE A 76 -6.13 -15.10 -1.21
N LEU A 77 -7.15 -14.86 -2.05
CA LEU A 77 -8.55 -15.01 -1.68
C LEU A 77 -8.92 -16.48 -1.49
N PHE A 78 -8.49 -17.36 -2.38
CA PHE A 78 -8.79 -18.80 -2.31
C PHE A 78 -8.19 -19.48 -1.07
N PHE A 79 -6.92 -19.24 -0.78
CA PHE A 79 -6.27 -19.77 0.44
C PHE A 79 -6.64 -18.95 1.68
N GLY A 80 -7.20 -17.76 1.47
CA GLY A 80 -7.58 -16.84 2.52
C GLY A 80 -8.88 -17.24 3.20
N ILE A 81 -9.91 -17.52 2.39
CA ILE A 81 -11.31 -17.54 2.82
C ILE A 81 -11.71 -18.91 3.40
N SER A 82 -12.03 -18.96 4.70
CA SER A 82 -12.67 -20.13 5.32
C SER A 82 -14.18 -20.18 5.01
N ALA A 83 -14.73 -21.30 4.56
CA ALA A 83 -16.16 -21.39 4.21
C ALA A 83 -17.13 -21.15 5.39
N LYS A 84 -16.66 -21.28 6.64
CA LYS A 84 -17.46 -21.08 7.85
C LYS A 84 -17.69 -19.57 8.04
N ASN A 85 -18.92 -19.10 7.81
CA ASN A 85 -19.44 -17.70 7.98
C ASN A 85 -19.52 -16.80 6.73
N PHE A 86 -19.54 -17.37 5.52
CA PHE A 86 -19.63 -16.64 4.25
C PHE A 86 -20.69 -15.51 4.22
N ARG A 87 -21.92 -15.75 4.69
CA ARG A 87 -23.02 -14.76 4.68
C ARG A 87 -22.77 -13.55 5.59
N LYS A 88 -22.21 -13.76 6.80
CA LYS A 88 -21.85 -12.68 7.73
C LYS A 88 -20.71 -11.84 7.14
N ARG A 89 -19.79 -12.48 6.43
CA ARG A 89 -18.64 -11.85 5.78
C ARG A 89 -19.02 -10.99 4.59
N ILE A 90 -19.87 -11.47 3.68
CA ILE A 90 -20.36 -10.64 2.57
C ILE A 90 -21.01 -9.36 3.08
N ARG A 91 -21.81 -9.45 4.15
CA ARG A 91 -22.44 -8.27 4.77
C ARG A 91 -21.42 -7.28 5.32
N ARG A 92 -20.33 -7.78 5.91
CA ARG A 92 -19.23 -6.97 6.46
C ARG A 92 -18.39 -6.35 5.34
N LEU A 93 -18.02 -7.15 4.33
CA LEU A 93 -17.31 -6.72 3.13
C LEU A 93 -18.07 -5.60 2.41
N ARG A 94 -19.38 -5.74 2.17
CA ARG A 94 -20.20 -4.69 1.54
C ARG A 94 -20.12 -3.34 2.25
N ARG A 95 -20.00 -3.34 3.59
CA ARG A 95 -19.91 -2.09 4.39
C ARG A 95 -18.50 -1.50 4.36
N LEU A 96 -17.47 -2.34 4.27
CA LEU A 96 -16.09 -1.92 4.46
C LEU A 96 -15.31 -1.80 3.15
N ILE A 97 -15.81 -2.35 2.03
CA ILE A 97 -15.10 -2.41 0.76
C ILE A 97 -14.68 -1.02 0.28
N LEU A 98 -15.56 -0.02 0.35
CA LEU A 98 -15.23 1.35 -0.08
C LEU A 98 -14.16 1.98 0.83
N PRO A 99 -14.29 1.99 2.17
CA PRO A 99 -13.22 2.42 3.07
C PRO A 99 -11.88 1.72 2.80
N TYR A 100 -11.88 0.40 2.58
CA TYR A 100 -10.64 -0.36 2.29
C TYR A 100 -10.06 -0.05 0.92
N ILE A 101 -10.88 0.19 -0.11
CA ILE A 101 -10.40 0.64 -1.43
C ILE A 101 -9.74 2.02 -1.30
N LEU A 102 -10.37 2.95 -0.59
CA LEU A 102 -9.81 4.28 -0.36
C LEU A 102 -8.51 4.21 0.45
N PHE A 103 -8.52 3.47 1.56
CA PHE A 103 -7.35 3.30 2.41
C PHE A 103 -6.21 2.59 1.68
N GLY A 104 -6.51 1.51 0.96
CA GLY A 104 -5.54 0.79 0.14
C GLY A 104 -4.99 1.64 -0.99
N GLY A 105 -5.82 2.46 -1.62
CA GLY A 105 -5.39 3.43 -2.62
C GLY A 105 -4.43 4.47 -2.05
N LEU A 106 -4.73 5.03 -0.88
CA LEU A 106 -3.83 5.96 -0.17
C LEU A 106 -2.50 5.29 0.20
N GLN A 107 -2.51 4.03 0.64
CA GLN A 107 -1.30 3.27 0.89
C GLN A 107 -0.45 3.10 -0.37
N GLN A 108 -1.06 2.79 -1.52
CA GLN A 108 -0.35 2.65 -2.79
C GLN A 108 0.20 3.98 -3.30
N ILE A 109 -0.55 5.07 -3.16
CA ILE A 109 -0.05 6.43 -3.42
C ILE A 109 1.18 6.69 -2.56
N PHE A 110 1.11 6.46 -1.25
CA PHE A 110 2.25 6.72 -0.40
C PHE A 110 3.47 5.85 -0.74
N PHE A 111 3.23 4.56 -0.97
CA PHE A 111 4.29 3.58 -1.21
C PHE A 111 4.98 3.76 -2.58
N LEU A 112 4.20 3.95 -3.64
CA LEU A 112 4.73 4.09 -5.00
C LEU A 112 5.02 5.56 -5.32
N TRP A 113 4.05 6.43 -5.14
CA TRP A 113 4.19 7.83 -5.56
C TRP A 113 5.08 8.67 -4.66
N VAL A 114 5.04 8.43 -3.34
CA VAL A 114 5.85 9.22 -2.40
C VAL A 114 7.20 8.54 -2.20
N PHE A 115 7.21 7.29 -1.71
CA PHE A 115 8.47 6.62 -1.36
C PHE A 115 9.27 6.18 -2.60
N THR A 116 8.66 5.42 -3.52
CA THR A 116 9.38 4.83 -4.67
C THR A 116 9.92 5.91 -5.62
N ASP A 117 9.11 6.91 -6.00
CA ASP A 117 9.59 8.05 -6.80
C ASP A 117 10.73 8.79 -6.11
N THR A 118 10.64 9.02 -4.79
CA THR A 118 11.69 9.73 -4.04
C THR A 118 13.02 8.99 -4.10
N ILE A 119 13.00 7.66 -3.94
CA ILE A 119 14.20 6.83 -4.10
C ILE A 119 14.72 6.93 -5.53
N TYR A 120 13.85 6.86 -6.54
CA TYR A 120 14.31 7.00 -7.92
C TYR A 120 14.97 8.34 -8.16
N TYR A 121 14.38 9.44 -7.69
CA TYR A 121 14.93 10.75 -7.92
C TYR A 121 16.26 11.00 -7.19
N LEU A 122 16.47 10.33 -6.07
CA LEU A 122 17.74 10.35 -5.34
C LEU A 122 18.85 9.54 -6.02
N PHE A 123 18.53 8.36 -6.55
CA PHE A 123 19.54 7.36 -6.94
C PHE A 123 19.62 7.09 -8.45
N GLN A 124 18.59 7.44 -9.22
CA GLN A 124 18.49 7.29 -10.68
C GLN A 124 18.84 5.87 -11.18
N ASN A 125 18.54 4.85 -10.38
CA ASN A 125 18.86 3.46 -10.68
C ASN A 125 17.63 2.58 -10.45
N ILE A 126 17.06 2.06 -11.54
CA ILE A 126 15.79 1.33 -11.50
C ILE A 126 15.89 0.03 -10.69
N ASN A 127 17.02 -0.67 -10.74
CA ASN A 127 17.23 -1.92 -10.01
C ASN A 127 17.32 -1.67 -8.50
N PHE A 128 18.03 -0.61 -8.12
CA PHE A 128 18.10 -0.18 -6.73
C PHE A 128 16.73 0.26 -6.20
N VAL A 129 15.98 1.03 -6.99
CA VAL A 129 14.62 1.48 -6.66
C VAL A 129 13.69 0.29 -6.47
N PHE A 130 13.71 -0.66 -7.41
CA PHE A 130 12.93 -1.88 -7.31
C PHE A 130 13.22 -2.63 -6.00
N LEU A 131 14.52 -2.83 -5.68
CA LEU A 131 14.93 -3.52 -4.47
C LEU A 131 14.51 -2.76 -3.20
N ALA A 132 14.74 -1.45 -3.14
CA ALA A 132 14.40 -0.62 -1.99
C ALA A 132 12.88 -0.61 -1.72
N SER A 133 12.07 -0.43 -2.78
CA SER A 133 10.62 -0.52 -2.67
C SER A 133 10.17 -1.90 -2.25
N PHE A 134 10.71 -2.97 -2.87
CA PHE A 134 10.38 -4.34 -2.47
C PHE A 134 10.68 -4.61 -0.99
N LEU A 135 11.85 -4.20 -0.49
CA LEU A 135 12.19 -4.35 0.93
C LEU A 135 11.27 -3.53 1.83
N PHE A 136 10.95 -2.29 1.46
CA PHE A 136 10.00 -1.45 2.19
C PHE A 136 8.62 -2.13 2.27
N PHE A 137 8.14 -2.73 1.18
CA PHE A 137 6.89 -3.49 1.13
C PHE A 137 6.93 -4.67 2.09
N MET A 138 7.98 -5.48 2.02
CA MET A 138 8.12 -6.68 2.83
C MET A 138 8.21 -6.35 4.33
N ILE A 139 8.98 -5.33 4.70
CA ILE A 139 9.05 -4.85 6.09
C ILE A 139 7.65 -4.41 6.57
N PHE A 140 6.93 -3.63 5.76
CA PHE A 140 5.60 -3.14 6.12
C PHE A 140 4.56 -4.27 6.30
N HIS A 141 4.66 -5.39 5.57
CA HIS A 141 3.66 -6.45 5.65
C HIS A 141 4.06 -7.62 6.56
N LEU A 142 5.35 -7.81 6.84
CA LEU A 142 5.87 -8.90 7.67
C LEU A 142 6.13 -8.51 9.14
N THR A 143 6.07 -7.23 9.49
CA THR A 143 6.26 -6.79 10.88
C THR A 143 5.23 -7.44 11.82
N GLY A 144 5.68 -7.80 13.03
CA GLY A 144 5.23 -8.97 13.81
C GLY A 144 3.75 -9.13 14.18
N TRP A 145 2.92 -8.12 13.95
CA TRP A 145 1.51 -8.07 14.35
C TRP A 145 0.53 -8.37 13.20
N SER A 146 1.08 -8.54 11.99
CA SER A 146 0.32 -8.79 10.78
C SER A 146 -0.14 -10.25 10.67
N SER A 147 -1.45 -10.50 10.61
CA SER A 147 -2.03 -11.84 10.41
C SER A 147 -1.73 -12.44 9.02
N ILE A 148 -1.37 -11.58 8.06
CA ILE A 148 -1.06 -11.96 6.68
C ILE A 148 0.40 -12.39 6.50
N LYS A 149 1.27 -12.25 7.53
CA LYS A 149 2.70 -12.64 7.46
C LYS A 149 2.94 -14.10 7.11
N ARG A 150 1.99 -14.98 7.42
CA ARG A 150 2.06 -16.41 7.05
C ARG A 150 2.02 -16.65 5.54
N PHE A 151 1.50 -15.67 4.78
CA PHE A 151 1.47 -15.69 3.31
C PHE A 151 2.67 -14.94 2.71
N TRP A 152 3.82 -14.91 3.40
CA TRP A 152 5.00 -14.12 3.00
C TRP A 152 5.48 -14.38 1.57
N ILE A 153 5.36 -15.61 1.05
CA ILE A 153 5.71 -15.93 -0.34
C ILE A 153 4.78 -15.20 -1.31
N LEU A 154 3.46 -15.29 -1.07
CA LEU A 154 2.47 -14.60 -1.90
C LEU A 154 2.60 -13.08 -1.77
N LEU A 155 2.94 -12.57 -0.58
CA LEU A 155 3.27 -11.16 -0.36
C LEU A 155 4.49 -10.77 -1.21
N ALA A 156 5.56 -11.57 -1.21
CA ALA A 156 6.74 -11.30 -2.01
C ALA A 156 6.43 -11.25 -3.50
N VAL A 157 5.68 -12.22 -4.02
CA VAL A 157 5.23 -12.24 -5.43
C VAL A 157 4.37 -11.02 -5.75
N PHE A 158 3.43 -10.67 -4.87
CA PHE A 158 2.59 -9.47 -5.03
C PHE A 158 3.43 -8.19 -5.03
N GLY A 159 4.40 -8.06 -4.13
CA GLY A 159 5.30 -6.91 -4.04
C GLY A 159 6.17 -6.76 -5.29
N VAL A 160 6.70 -7.87 -5.82
CA VAL A 160 7.47 -7.90 -7.09
C VAL A 160 6.61 -7.42 -8.24
N ILE A 161 5.41 -7.99 -8.42
CA ILE A 161 4.50 -7.63 -9.51
C ILE A 161 4.06 -6.17 -9.39
N ASN A 162 3.71 -5.72 -8.19
CA ASN A 162 3.24 -4.35 -7.95
C ASN A 162 4.32 -3.32 -8.30
N ASN A 163 5.56 -3.52 -7.81
CA ASN A 163 6.69 -2.66 -8.17
C ASN A 163 7.03 -2.73 -9.66
N TRP A 164 6.96 -3.91 -10.28
CA TRP A 164 7.23 -4.06 -11.71
C TRP A 164 6.23 -3.29 -12.56
N ILE A 165 4.92 -3.45 -12.30
CA ILE A 165 3.87 -2.71 -13.00
C ILE A 165 4.10 -1.20 -12.85
N TYR A 166 4.41 -0.76 -11.64
CA TYR A 166 4.63 0.66 -11.37
C TYR A 166 5.82 1.20 -12.15
N LEU A 167 6.98 0.57 -12.00
CA LEU A 167 8.26 1.06 -12.52
C LEU A 167 8.42 0.87 -14.03
N ILE A 168 7.85 -0.19 -14.59
CA ILE A 168 8.06 -0.57 -16.00
C ILE A 168 6.83 -0.25 -16.85
N TRP A 169 5.63 -0.50 -16.35
CA TRP A 169 4.40 -0.34 -17.13
C TRP A 169 3.71 1.00 -16.93
N GLY A 170 4.10 1.81 -15.95
CA GLY A 170 3.56 3.16 -15.83
C GLY A 170 2.11 3.17 -15.35
N ASN A 171 1.81 2.47 -14.26
CA ASN A 171 0.46 2.48 -13.71
C ASN A 171 0.45 2.39 -12.19
N ILE A 172 -0.52 3.05 -11.57
CA ILE A 172 -0.82 2.94 -10.14
C ILE A 172 -2.29 2.55 -9.87
N LEU A 173 -3.20 2.85 -10.81
CA LEU A 173 -4.63 2.61 -10.62
C LEU A 173 -4.98 1.13 -10.39
N PRO A 174 -4.45 0.17 -11.19
CA PRO A 174 -4.68 -1.25 -10.94
C PRO A 174 -4.23 -1.67 -9.54
N GLN A 175 -3.12 -1.12 -9.07
CA GLN A 175 -2.55 -1.47 -7.77
C GLN A 175 -3.33 -0.84 -6.62
N MET A 176 -3.79 0.41 -6.76
CA MET A 176 -4.70 1.05 -5.81
C MET A 176 -5.98 0.22 -5.61
N LEU A 177 -6.61 -0.19 -6.72
CA LEU A 177 -7.86 -0.94 -6.66
C LEU A 177 -7.64 -2.34 -6.08
N ILE A 178 -6.67 -3.08 -6.59
CA ILE A 178 -6.46 -4.48 -6.21
C ILE A 178 -5.90 -4.59 -4.79
N HIS A 179 -4.99 -3.71 -4.38
CA HIS A 179 -4.50 -3.67 -3.00
C HIS A 179 -5.64 -3.40 -2.01
N GLY A 180 -6.52 -2.45 -2.31
CA GLY A 180 -7.70 -2.16 -1.50
C GLY A 180 -8.71 -3.32 -1.45
N LEU A 181 -8.95 -3.99 -2.58
CA LEU A 181 -9.83 -5.16 -2.64
C LEU A 181 -9.27 -6.35 -1.85
N VAL A 182 -8.00 -6.71 -2.08
CA VAL A 182 -7.32 -7.79 -1.36
C VAL A 182 -7.28 -7.48 0.14
N GLY A 183 -6.90 -6.25 0.51
CA GLY A 183 -6.96 -5.77 1.89
C GLY A 183 -8.35 -5.95 2.48
N SER A 184 -9.40 -5.49 1.82
CA SER A 184 -10.77 -5.61 2.31
C SER A 184 -11.17 -7.05 2.66
N VAL A 185 -10.76 -8.02 1.84
CA VAL A 185 -11.08 -9.42 2.11
C VAL A 185 -10.19 -9.98 3.22
N LEU A 186 -8.88 -9.78 3.16
CA LEU A 186 -7.95 -10.29 4.18
C LEU A 186 -8.27 -9.75 5.57
N PHE A 187 -8.64 -8.47 5.68
CA PHE A 187 -9.08 -7.91 6.95
C PHE A 187 -10.39 -8.54 7.41
N THR A 188 -11.41 -8.67 6.55
CA THR A 188 -12.68 -9.32 6.96
C THR A 188 -12.52 -10.79 7.34
N GLU A 189 -11.47 -11.44 6.84
CA GLU A 189 -11.17 -12.86 7.03
C GLU A 189 -10.32 -13.15 8.27
N PHE A 190 -9.28 -12.34 8.48
CA PHE A 190 -8.24 -12.60 9.47
C PHE A 190 -8.25 -11.66 10.68
N THR A 191 -9.23 -10.76 10.74
CA THR A 191 -9.47 -9.95 11.93
C THR A 191 -10.85 -10.24 12.51
N ASN A 192 -10.86 -10.72 13.76
CA ASN A 192 -12.08 -11.04 14.50
C ASN A 192 -12.83 -9.77 14.97
N HIS A 193 -12.20 -8.59 14.84
CA HIS A 193 -12.71 -7.29 15.24
C HIS A 193 -12.72 -6.34 14.03
N ASP A 194 -13.61 -5.35 14.00
CA ASP A 194 -13.64 -4.39 12.89
C ASP A 194 -12.51 -3.40 13.10
N GLU A 195 -11.26 -3.76 12.75
CA GLU A 195 -10.11 -2.88 12.97
C GLU A 195 -10.34 -1.49 12.39
N ILE A 196 -11.00 -1.36 11.23
CA ILE A 196 -11.37 -0.04 10.69
C ILE A 196 -12.44 0.65 11.55
N LYS A 197 -13.47 -0.04 12.04
CA LYS A 197 -14.48 0.59 12.92
C LYS A 197 -13.86 0.99 14.26
N ASP A 198 -13.09 0.10 14.87
CA ASP A 198 -12.39 0.33 16.13
C ASP A 198 -11.34 1.45 15.98
N ARG A 199 -10.74 1.60 14.79
CA ARG A 199 -9.82 2.69 14.48
C ARG A 199 -10.52 3.99 14.09
N LEU A 200 -11.68 3.95 13.45
CA LEU A 200 -12.45 5.13 13.02
C LEU A 200 -13.38 5.70 14.12
N GLY A 201 -13.72 4.90 15.14
CA GLY A 201 -14.69 5.24 16.19
C GLY A 201 -16.02 4.52 16.00
#